data_AF-A0A8I1B4Q4-F1
#
_entry.id   AF-A0A8I1B4Q4-F1
#
_cell.length_a   1.000
_cell.length_b   1.000
_cell.length_c   1.000
_cell.angle_alpha   90.00
_cell.angle_beta   90.00
_cell.angle_gamma   90.00
#
_symmetry.space_group_name_H-M   'P 1'
#
loop_
_entity.id
_entity.type
_entity.pdbx_description
1 polymer ?
#
loop_
_entity_poly.entity_id
_entity_poly.type
_entity_poly.pdbx_seq_one_letter_code
_entity_poly.pdbx_strand_id
1 'polypeptide(L)' 'LGPKGRNVVLERSFGAPTVTKDGVSVAKEIELKDKFENIGAQLVKDVASKTSDNAGDGTTTATVLAQAIVQEGLKYV' A
#
# COMPACT_ATOMS: atom_id res chain seq x y z
N LEU A 1 2.14 -3.18 -9.73
CA LEU A 1 3.61 -3.04 -9.68
C LEU A 1 4.20 -3.30 -11.05
N GLY A 2 5.27 -2.58 -11.41
CA GLY A 2 6.00 -2.77 -12.65
C GLY A 2 5.46 -1.98 -13.85
N PRO A 3 6.14 -2.04 -15.01
CA PRO A 3 5.85 -1.20 -16.19
C PRO A 3 4.46 -1.44 -16.82
N LYS A 4 3.84 -2.59 -16.52
CA LYS A 4 2.46 -2.93 -16.92
C LYS A 4 1.46 -2.81 -15.75
N GLY A 5 1.70 -1.89 -14.82
CA GLY A 5 0.79 -1.61 -13.71
C GLY A 5 -0.64 -1.29 -14.17
N ARG A 6 -1.62 -1.86 -13.46
CA ARG A 6 -3.05 -1.62 -13.71
C ARG A 6 -3.50 -0.31 -13.06
N ASN A 7 -4.58 0.24 -13.58
CA ASN A 7 -5.21 1.43 -13.02
C ASN A 7 -5.93 1.11 -11.72
N VAL A 8 -5.81 2.02 -10.76
CA VAL A 8 -6.61 2.08 -9.55
C VAL A 8 -7.49 3.32 -9.64
N VAL A 9 -8.77 3.14 -9.32
CA VAL A 9 -9.76 4.22 -9.31
C VAL A 9 -10.01 4.62 -7.87
N LEU A 10 -9.78 5.88 -7.54
CA LEU A 10 -9.96 6.46 -6.22
C LEU A 10 -11.18 7.37 -6.24
N GLU A 11 -12.08 7.15 -5.29
CA GLU A 11 -13.23 8.01 -5.07
C GLU A 11 -12.79 9.40 -4.58
N ARG A 12 -13.52 10.44 -4.96
CA ARG A 12 -13.36 11.79 -4.45
C ARG A 12 -14.72 12.27 -3.95
N SER A 13 -14.74 12.99 -2.83
CA SER A 13 -15.98 13.51 -2.24
C SER A 13 -16.72 14.52 -3.13
N PHE A 14 -16.04 15.06 -4.15
CA PHE A 14 -16.63 15.94 -5.15
C PHE A 14 -15.91 15.77 -6.50
N GLY A 15 -16.67 15.82 -7.60
CA GLY A 15 -16.15 15.74 -8.96
C GLY A 15 -15.90 14.31 -9.48
N ALA A 16 -15.05 14.20 -10.50
CA ALA A 16 -14.72 12.92 -11.14
C ALA A 16 -13.70 12.11 -10.30
N PRO A 17 -13.74 10.75 -10.38
CA PRO A 17 -12.80 9.91 -9.66
C PRO A 17 -11.37 10.10 -10.17
N THR A 18 -10.40 9.90 -9.29
CA THR A 18 -8.97 9.95 -9.66
C THR A 18 -8.52 8.58 -10.14
N VAL A 19 -8.05 8.48 -11.38
CA VAL A 19 -7.44 7.25 -11.91
C VAL A 19 -5.93 7.36 -11.81
N THR A 20 -5.29 6.44 -11.09
CA THR A 20 -3.84 6.45 -10.89
C THR A 20 -3.22 5.06 -11.07
N LYS A 21 -1.95 5.03 -11.43
CA LYS A 21 -1.10 3.82 -11.39
C LYS A 21 -0.01 3.92 -10.31
N ASP A 22 0.04 5.04 -9.60
CA ASP A 22 1.04 5.31 -8.58
C ASP A 22 0.68 4.62 -7.27
N GLY A 23 1.55 3.69 -6.83
CA GLY A 23 1.37 2.94 -5.60
C GLY A 23 1.45 3.80 -4.34
N VAL A 24 2.20 4.91 -4.37
CA VAL A 24 2.32 5.82 -3.21
C VAL A 24 1.00 6.54 -2.98
N SER A 25 0.43 7.10 -4.04
CA SER A 25 -0.90 7.73 -3.99
C SER A 25 -1.98 6.75 -3.54
N VAL A 26 -1.96 5.51 -4.03
CA VAL A 26 -2.93 4.49 -3.62
C VAL A 26 -2.77 4.15 -2.13
N ALA A 27 -1.55 3.93 -1.64
CA ALA A 27 -1.31 3.58 -0.24
C ALA A 27 -1.79 4.67 0.74
N LYS A 28 -1.74 5.94 0.34
CA LYS A 28 -2.23 7.07 1.15
C LYS A 28 -3.73 7.00 1.42
N GLU A 29 -4.52 6.52 0.46
CA GLU A 29 -5.98 6.46 0.52
C GLU A 29 -6.52 5.16 1.16
N ILE A 30 -5.65 4.21 1.52
CA ILE A 30 -6.06 2.97 2.19
C ILE A 30 -6.35 3.23 3.67
N GLU A 31 -7.60 2.99 4.04
CA GLU A 31 -8.09 2.93 5.42
C GLU A 31 -9.14 1.82 5.53
N LEU A 32 -9.02 0.97 6.55
CA LEU A 32 -9.91 -0.16 6.75
C LEU A 32 -10.89 0.13 7.88
N LYS A 33 -12.13 -0.37 7.75
CA LYS A 33 -13.19 -0.16 8.75
C LYS A 33 -12.91 -0.91 10.04
N ASP A 34 -12.38 -2.13 9.94
CA ASP A 34 -11.99 -2.89 11.12
C ASP A 34 -10.72 -2.29 11.74
N LYS A 35 -10.75 -2.10 13.05
CA LYS A 35 -9.65 -1.45 13.76
C LYS A 35 -8.36 -2.26 13.73
N PHE A 36 -8.43 -3.58 13.89
CA PHE A 36 -7.24 -4.43 13.94
C PHE A 36 -6.61 -4.57 12.56
N GLU A 37 -7.44 -4.75 11.54
CA GLU A 37 -6.98 -4.73 10.14
C GLU A 37 -6.35 -3.39 9.78
N ASN A 38 -6.98 -2.27 10.18
CA ASN A 38 -6.46 -0.94 9.88
C ASN A 38 -5.12 -0.69 10.59
N ILE A 39 -4.95 -1.12 11.84
CA ILE A 39 -3.66 -1.02 12.53
C ILE A 39 -2.56 -1.75 11.74
N GLY A 40 -2.84 -2.97 11.25
CA GLY A 40 -1.90 -3.71 10.41
C GLY A 40 -1.60 -2.99 9.09
N ALA A 41 -2.63 -2.46 8.42
CA ALA A 41 -2.48 -1.71 7.18
C ALA A 41 -1.64 -0.42 7.36
N GLN A 42 -1.89 0.35 8.43
CA GLN A 42 -1.12 1.55 8.73
C GLN A 42 0.34 1.22 9.07
N LEU A 43 0.61 0.13 9.80
CA LEU A 43 1.97 -0.29 10.11
C LEU A 43 2.79 -0.58 8.86
N VAL A 44 2.23 -1.32 7.89
CA VAL A 44 2.90 -1.62 6.62
C VAL A 44 3.09 -0.35 5.79
N LYS A 45 2.10 0.54 5.79
CA LYS A 45 2.14 1.83 5.07
C LYS A 45 3.25 2.75 5.59
N ASP A 46 3.43 2.83 6.91
CA ASP A 46 4.46 3.67 7.52
C ASP A 46 5.87 3.20 7.15
N VAL A 47 6.12 1.89 7.20
CA VAL A 47 7.42 1.31 6.83
C VAL A 47 7.69 1.45 5.32
N ALA A 48 6.67 1.22 4.49
CA ALA A 48 6.80 1.37 3.04
C ALA A 48 7.01 2.83 2.61
N SER A 49 6.43 3.80 3.35
CA SER A 49 6.63 5.23 3.10
C SER A 49 8.06 5.65 3.40
N LYS A 50 8.63 5.21 4.54
CA LYS A 50 10.04 5.45 4.89
C LYS A 50 11.03 4.90 3.86
N THR A 51 10.67 3.82 3.17
CA THR A 51 11.48 3.29 2.07
C THR A 51 11.60 4.32 0.95
N SER A 52 10.48 4.97 0.58
CA SER A 52 10.49 6.06 -0.40
C SER A 52 11.25 7.28 0.10
N ASP A 53 11.08 7.65 1.37
CA ASP A 53 11.72 8.86 1.93
C ASP A 53 13.25 8.72 1.94
N ASN A 54 13.76 7.52 2.22
CA ASN A 54 15.20 7.26 2.32
C ASN A 54 15.84 6.93 0.97
N ALA A 55 15.16 6.14 0.12
CA ALA A 55 15.74 5.62 -1.13
C ALA A 55 15.15 6.25 -2.40
N GLY A 56 14.10 7.07 -2.29
CA GLY A 56 13.44 7.76 -3.40
C GLY A 56 12.44 6.92 -4.20
N ASP A 57 12.41 5.60 -4.02
CA ASP A 57 11.49 4.66 -4.67
C ASP A 57 11.39 3.37 -3.82
N GLY A 58 10.49 2.44 -4.18
CA GLY A 58 10.45 1.09 -3.62
C GLY A 58 9.28 0.83 -2.67
N THR A 59 8.38 1.79 -2.46
CA THR A 59 7.19 1.63 -1.59
C THR A 59 6.40 0.38 -1.94
N THR A 60 6.07 0.18 -3.21
CA THR A 60 5.26 -0.98 -3.62
C THR A 60 6.01 -2.30 -3.45
N THR A 61 7.34 -2.31 -3.66
CA THR A 61 8.16 -3.51 -3.44
C THR A 61 8.22 -3.86 -1.96
N ALA A 62 8.43 -2.86 -1.09
CA ALA A 62 8.43 -3.05 0.36
C ALA A 62 7.09 -3.62 0.87
N THR A 63 5.96 -3.10 0.38
CA THR A 63 4.62 -3.61 0.74
C THR A 63 4.44 -5.08 0.34
N VAL A 64 4.84 -5.46 -0.88
CA VAL A 64 4.71 -6.85 -1.36
C VAL A 64 5.62 -7.81 -0.59
N LEU A 65 6.85 -7.39 -0.28
CA LEU A 65 7.76 -8.21 0.53
C LEU A 65 7.24 -8.38 1.96
N ALA A 66 6.73 -7.32 2.58
CA ALA A 66 6.14 -7.39 3.91
C ALA A 66 4.96 -8.37 3.96
N GLN A 67 4.06 -8.30 2.96
CA GLN A 67 2.96 -9.25 2.82
C GLN A 67 3.48 -10.69 2.73
N ALA A 68 4.47 -10.95 1.87
CA ALA A 68 5.02 -12.30 1.67
C ALA A 68 5.66 -12.86 2.94
N ILE A 69 6.45 -12.04 3.67
CA ILE A 69 7.10 -12.45 4.92
C ILE A 69 6.06 -12.77 5.99
N VAL A 70 5.06 -11.92 6.19
CA VAL A 70 4.00 -12.14 7.19
C VAL A 70 3.20 -13.40 6.84
N GLN A 71 2.77 -13.52 5.58
CA GLN A 71 2.00 -14.68 5.12
C GLN A 71 2.78 -15.98 5.29
N GLU A 72 4.08 -16.00 4.95
CA GLU A 72 4.90 -17.19 5.11
C GLU A 72 5.16 -17.52 6.58
N GLY A 73 5.47 -16.51 7.40
CA GLY A 73 5.71 -16.68 8.84
C GLY A 73 4.50 -17.26 9.58
N LEU A 74 3.28 -16.80 9.23
CA LEU A 74 2.04 -17.29 9.84
C LEU A 74 1.71 -18.76 9.52
N LYS A 75 2.32 -19.37 8.48
CA LYS A 75 2.11 -20.80 8.19
C LYS A 75 2.79 -21.73 9.20
N TYR A 76 3.78 -21.21 9.92
CA TYR A 76 4.59 -21.97 10.88
C TYR A 76 4.19 -21.70 12.34
N VAL A 77 3.01 -21.10 12.55
CA VAL A 77 2.40 -20.79 13.85
C VAL A 77 1.13 -21.59 14.05
#